data_AF-A0A6B3N2T2-F1
#
_entry.id   AF-A0A6B3N2T2-F1
#
_cell.length_a   1.000
_cell.length_b   1.000
_cell.length_c   1.000
_cell.angle_alpha   90.00
_cell.angle_beta   90.00
_cell.angle_gamma   90.00
#
_symmetry.space_group_name_H-M   'P 1'
#
loop_
_entity.id
_entity.type
_entity.pdbx_description
1 polymer ?
#
loop_
_entity_poly.entity_id
_entity_poly.type
_entity_poly.pdbx_seq_one_letter_code
_entity_poly.pdbx_strand_id
1 'polypeptide(L)' 'LNYQKLGQLNVAGGNIRNIALNAAFFAAAADEAVNMEHIYEATKWEYLKLKKMLTNDEIEGWF' A
#
# COMPACT_ATOMS: atom_id res chain seq x y z
N LEU A 1 10.11 2.52 5.92
CA LEU A 1 8.72 1.99 5.95
C LEU A 1 8.24 1.91 7.39
N ASN A 2 6.97 2.19 7.66
CA ASN A 2 6.36 2.05 8.99
C ASN A 2 5.46 0.81 9.04
N TYR A 3 6.01 -0.34 9.41
CA TYR A 3 5.27 -1.61 9.39
C TYR A 3 4.12 -1.68 10.40
N GLN A 4 4.17 -0.92 11.50
CA GLN A 4 3.06 -0.83 12.45
C GLN A 4 1.85 -0.18 11.79
N LYS A 5 2.05 0.89 11.02
CA LYS A 5 0.99 1.56 10.24
C LYS A 5 0.49 0.70 9.09
N LEU A 6 1.39 0.02 8.37
CA LEU A 6 0.98 -0.91 7.30
C LEU A 6 0.12 -2.08 7.81
N GLY A 7 0.33 -2.50 9.06
CA GLY A 7 -0.47 -3.54 9.71
C GLY A 7 -1.91 -3.12 10.02
N GLN A 8 -2.29 -1.84 9.84
CA GLN A 8 -3.64 -1.35 10.09
C GLN A 8 -4.59 -1.58 8.90
N LEU A 9 -4.08 -1.94 7.72
CA LEU A 9 -4.90 -2.20 6.53
C LEU A 9 -5.83 -3.40 6.74
N ASN A 10 -7.13 -3.23 6.50
CA ASN A 10 -8.12 -4.29 6.62
C ASN A 10 -8.25 -5.13 5.34
N VAL A 11 -7.18 -5.87 5.03
CA VAL A 11 -7.07 -6.72 3.84
C VAL A 11 -6.51 -8.11 4.18
N ALA A 12 -6.81 -9.11 3.34
CA ALA A 12 -6.27 -10.45 3.53
C ALA A 12 -4.77 -10.50 3.15
N GLY A 13 -4.03 -11.49 3.66
CA GLY A 13 -2.59 -11.63 3.41
C GLY A 13 -2.21 -11.70 1.92
N GLY A 14 -3.07 -12.28 1.08
CA GLY A 14 -2.88 -12.28 -0.37
C GLY A 14 -2.86 -10.88 -0.98
N ASN A 15 -3.69 -9.97 -0.46
CA ASN A 15 -3.71 -8.57 -0.88
C ASN A 15 -2.49 -7.81 -0.37
N ILE A 16 -2.02 -8.09 0.85
CA ILE A 16 -0.76 -7.51 1.37
C ILE A 16 0.41 -7.84 0.43
N ARG A 17 0.52 -9.10 -0.01
CA ARG A 17 1.52 -9.52 -0.99
C ARG A 17 1.37 -8.75 -2.32
N ASN A 18 0.15 -8.60 -2.82
CA ASN A 18 -0.09 -7.86 -4.07
C ASN A 18 0.26 -6.37 -3.95
N ILE A 19 -0.03 -5.75 -2.81
CA ILE A 19 0.32 -4.36 -2.52
C ILE A 19 1.84 -4.21 -2.52
N ALA A 20 2.56 -5.06 -1.78
CA ALA A 20 4.02 -5.01 -1.73
C ALA A 20 4.67 -5.21 -3.11
N LEU A 21 4.14 -6.14 -3.91
CA LEU A 21 4.63 -6.39 -5.27
C LEU A 21 4.40 -5.20 -6.20
N ASN A 22 3.20 -4.60 -6.20
CA ASN A 22 2.92 -3.42 -7.02
C ASN A 22 3.71 -2.19 -6.55
N ALA A 23 3.91 -2.02 -5.24
CA ALA A 23 4.75 -0.95 -4.70
C ALA A 23 6.20 -1.08 -5.19
N ALA A 24 6.73 -2.30 -5.28
CA ALA A 24 8.07 -2.54 -5.85
C ALA A 24 8.14 -2.15 -7.33
N PHE A 25 7.09 -2.39 -8.12
CA PHE A 25 7.04 -1.94 -9.51
C PHE A 25 6.97 -0.42 -9.64
N PHE A 26 6.21 0.28 -8.79
CA PHE A 26 6.21 1.74 -8.78
C PHE A 26 7.58 2.31 -8.42
N ALA A 27 8.22 1.78 -7.39
CA ALA A 27 9.54 2.20 -6.96
C ALA A 27 10.59 1.96 -8.06
N ALA A 28 10.56 0.80 -8.71
CA ALA A 28 11.46 0.49 -9.82
C ALA A 28 11.25 1.43 -11.03
N ALA A 29 10.01 1.83 -11.31
CA ALA A 29 9.72 2.78 -12.38
C ALA A 29 10.25 4.21 -12.08
N ALA A 30 10.33 4.57 -10.80
CA ALA A 30 10.88 5.83 -10.32
C ALA A 30 12.41 5.82 -10.12
N ASP A 31 13.07 4.67 -10.31
CA ASP A 31 14.48 4.44 -9.94
C ASP A 31 14.76 4.75 -8.45
N GLU A 32 13.78 4.41 -7.59
CA GLU A 32 13.82 4.65 -6.16
C GLU A 32 13.71 3.35 -5.34
N ALA A 33 14.15 3.42 -4.08
CA ALA A 33 13.80 2.39 -3.11
C ALA A 33 12.32 2.47 -2.74
N VAL A 34 11.72 1.33 -2.36
CA VAL A 34 10.33 1.28 -1.90
C VAL A 34 10.16 2.20 -0.67
N ASN A 35 9.21 3.11 -0.76
CA ASN A 35 8.89 4.12 0.26
C ASN A 35 7.38 4.10 0.56
N MET A 36 6.92 4.94 1.49
CA MET A 36 5.49 4.96 1.88
C MET A 36 4.56 5.43 0.76
N GLU A 37 5.01 6.33 -0.13
CA GLU A 37 4.22 6.79 -1.28
C GLU A 37 3.96 5.66 -2.27
N HIS A 38 4.99 4.86 -2.59
CA HIS A 38 4.84 3.68 -3.45
C HIS A 38 3.83 2.67 -2.89
N ILE A 39 3.83 2.46 -1.57
CA ILE A 39 2.86 1.57 -0.90
C ILE A 39 1.46 2.19 -0.92
N TYR A 40 1.33 3.50 -0.72
CA TYR A 40 0.06 4.20 -0.77
C TYR A 40 -0.61 4.07 -2.14
N GLU A 41 0.14 4.31 -3.21
CA GLU A 41 -0.35 4.11 -4.58
C GLU A 41 -0.80 2.66 -4.79
N ALA A 42 0.05 1.68 -4.46
CA ALA A 42 -0.29 0.26 -4.60
C ALA A 42 -1.52 -0.15 -3.77
N THR A 43 -1.71 0.44 -2.59
CA THR A 43 -2.87 0.20 -1.73
C THR A 43 -4.14 0.71 -2.39
N LYS A 44 -4.14 1.93 -2.95
CA LYS A 44 -5.29 2.45 -3.70
C LYS A 44 -5.70 1.54 -4.85
N TRP A 45 -4.73 1.05 -5.62
CA TRP A 45 -4.97 0.10 -6.72
C TRP A 45 -5.56 -1.22 -6.24
N GLU A 46 -5.07 -1.78 -5.13
CA GLU A 46 -5.60 -3.03 -4.59
C GLU A 46 -7.02 -2.86 -4.02
N TYR A 47 -7.29 -1.75 -3.33
CA TYR A 47 -8.64 -1.44 -2.82
C TYR A 47 -9.66 -1.25 -3.94
N LEU A 48 -9.25 -0.63 -5.06
CA LEU A 48 -10.08 -0.51 -6.25
C LEU A 48 -10.49 -1.89 -6.81
N LYS A 49 -9.55 -2.84 -6.91
CA LYS A 49 -9.86 -4.23 -7.35
C LYS A 49 -10.82 -4.93 -6.39
N LEU A 50 -10.67 -4.67 -5.10
CA LEU A 50 -11.51 -5.22 -4.03
C LEU A 50 -12.88 -4.53 -3.93
N LYS A 51 -13.10 -3.42 -4.64
CA LYS A 51 -14.28 -2.55 -4.51
C LYS A 51 -14.48 -2.08 -3.06
N LYS A 52 -13.38 -1.84 -2.34
CA LYS A 52 -13.35 -1.27 -0.99
C LYS A 52 -12.93 0.20 -1.05
N MET A 53 -13.38 0.98 -0.07
CA MET A 53 -12.84 2.32 0.17
C MET A 53 -11.68 2.23 1.16
N LEU A 54 -10.58 2.91 0.85
CA LEU A 54 -9.47 3.10 1.77
C LEU A 54 -9.85 4.22 2.73
N THR A 55 -9.91 3.93 4.03
CA THR A 55 -10.36 4.92 5.03
C THR A 55 -9.19 5.76 5.52
N ASN A 56 -9.49 6.94 6.08
CA ASN A 56 -8.47 7.79 6.70
C ASN A 56 -7.79 7.10 7.88
N ASP A 57 -8.53 6.32 8.67
CA ASP A 57 -8.00 5.58 9.83
C ASP A 57 -6.94 4.55 9.41
N GLU A 58 -7.09 3.94 8.23
CA GLU A 58 -6.13 2.97 7.67
C GLU A 58 -4.82 3.61 7.20
N ILE A 59 -4.83 4.90 6.87
CA ILE A 59 -3.68 5.65 6.33
C ILE A 59 -3.18 6.78 7.23
N GLU A 60 -3.74 6.91 8.43
CA GLU A 60 -3.38 7.97 9.36
C GLU A 60 -1.89 7.89 9.73
N GLY A 61 -1.16 8.99 9.53
CA GLY A 61 0.27 9.07 9.84
C GLY A 61 1.18 8.32 8.86
N TRP A 62 0.73 8.10 7.62
CA TRP A 62 1.61 7.65 6.53
C TRP A 62 2.49 8.78 5.96
N PHE A 63 2.11 10.03 6.20
CA PHE A 63 2.77 11.25 5.76
C PHE A 63 2.96 12.20 6.95
#